data_AF-A0A8I2YK98-F1
#
_entry.id   AF-A0A8I2YK98-F1
#
_cell.length_a   1.000
_cell.length_b   1.000
_cell.length_c   1.000
_cell.angle_alpha   90.00
_cell.angle_beta   90.00
_cell.angle_gamma   90.00
#
_symmetry.space_group_name_H-M   'P 1'
#
loop_
_entity.id
_entity.type
_entity.pdbx_description
1 polymer ?
#
loop_
_entity_poly.entity_id
_entity_poly.type
_entity_poly.pdbx_seq_one_letter_code
_entity_poly.pdbx_strand_id
1 'polypeptide(L)'
;MSARILAYSATAGYRHDSIEPSIEALKTKASSINVEFDFTEDKSKFTDENLAKYDAILFLNNSGIILDDTGKAALQRYLNVGGNFIGVHCASDALRDTPFIGRQIGAYFDYHPDIQDSVVDVVDNTHPSTKMLPAHWKLLDEMYNFQSDPRAVGAKVLLTADESSYSDPGERKFDHGTPHPIGKYVLD
;
A
#
# COMPACT_ATOMS: atom_id res chain seq x y z
N MET A 1 9.79 11.74 -20.51
CA MET A 1 8.62 10.86 -20.65
C MET A 1 7.91 10.85 -19.30
N SER A 2 6.57 10.85 -19.29
CA SER A 2 5.79 10.65 -18.06
C SER A 2 5.86 9.19 -17.64
N ALA A 3 5.83 8.92 -16.33
CA ALA A 3 5.70 7.55 -15.84
C ALA A 3 4.26 7.07 -16.06
N ARG A 4 4.06 5.78 -16.36
CA ARG A 4 2.74 5.18 -16.56
C ARG A 4 2.45 4.15 -15.48
N ILE A 5 1.32 4.28 -14.79
CA ILE A 5 0.95 3.43 -13.65
C ILE A 5 -0.39 2.75 -13.91
N LEU A 6 -0.44 1.42 -13.74
CA LEU A 6 -1.71 0.68 -13.71
C LEU A 6 -2.26 0.73 -12.29
N ALA A 7 -3.34 1.47 -12.08
CA ALA A 7 -4.05 1.55 -10.80
C ALA A 7 -5.18 0.51 -10.76
N TYR A 8 -5.00 -0.51 -9.92
CA TYR A 8 -5.93 -1.61 -9.74
C TYR A 8 -6.71 -1.48 -8.44
N SER A 9 -8.04 -1.43 -8.51
CA SER A 9 -8.91 -1.22 -7.33
C SER A 9 -9.96 -2.32 -7.12
N ALA A 10 -9.81 -3.48 -7.76
CA ALA A 10 -10.75 -4.57 -7.55
C ALA A 10 -10.70 -5.07 -6.10
N THR A 11 -11.86 -5.47 -5.59
CA THR A 11 -12.01 -6.08 -4.25
C THR A 11 -12.77 -7.39 -4.37
N ALA A 12 -12.36 -8.37 -3.55
CA ALA A 12 -13.06 -9.63 -3.31
C ALA A 12 -13.39 -9.83 -1.83
N GLY A 13 -13.02 -8.86 -0.98
CA GLY A 13 -13.40 -8.74 0.43
C GLY A 13 -14.18 -7.44 0.67
N TYR A 14 -13.84 -6.71 1.74
CA TYR A 14 -14.45 -5.41 2.04
C TYR A 14 -14.16 -4.39 0.92
N ARG A 15 -15.15 -3.56 0.58
CA ARG A 15 -15.01 -2.47 -0.41
C ARG A 15 -15.03 -1.14 0.32
N HIS A 16 -13.94 -0.40 0.25
CA HIS A 16 -13.81 0.92 0.87
C HIS A 16 -14.46 2.02 0.04
N ASP A 17 -15.24 2.89 0.70
CA ASP A 17 -15.81 4.11 0.09
C ASP A 17 -14.73 5.12 -0.35
N SER A 18 -13.47 4.92 0.08
CA SER A 18 -12.33 5.76 -0.27
C SER A 18 -11.76 5.47 -1.68
N ILE A 19 -12.19 4.40 -2.35
CA ILE A 19 -11.69 4.02 -3.69
C ILE A 19 -11.95 5.15 -4.71
N GLU A 20 -13.20 5.57 -4.87
CA GLU A 20 -13.59 6.58 -5.86
C GLU A 20 -12.96 7.95 -5.54
N PRO A 21 -12.99 8.48 -4.29
CA PRO A 21 -12.25 9.69 -3.93
C PRO A 21 -10.74 9.60 -4.19
N SER A 22 -10.13 8.43 -3.94
CA SER A 22 -8.70 8.22 -4.20
C SER A 22 -8.37 8.28 -5.69
N ILE A 23 -9.22 7.69 -6.55
CA ILE A 23 -9.08 7.77 -8.01
C ILE A 23 -9.17 9.24 -8.48
N GLU A 24 -10.13 10.01 -7.98
CA GLU A 24 -10.28 11.42 -8.35
C GLU A 24 -9.10 12.27 -7.86
N ALA A 25 -8.56 11.99 -6.67
CA ALA A 25 -7.35 12.64 -6.17
C ALA A 25 -6.14 12.35 -7.07
N LEU A 26 -5.95 11.09 -7.50
CA LEU A 26 -4.87 10.70 -8.40
C LEU A 26 -5.01 11.37 -9.78
N LYS A 27 -6.21 11.38 -10.36
CA LYS A 27 -6.49 12.11 -11.62
C LYS A 27 -6.15 13.59 -11.51
N THR A 28 -6.55 14.23 -10.40
CA THR A 28 -6.31 15.65 -10.15
C THR A 28 -4.81 15.97 -10.04
N LYS A 29 -4.01 15.04 -9.50
CA LYS A 29 -2.57 15.23 -9.30
C LYS A 29 -1.69 14.77 -10.45
N ALA A 30 -2.18 13.89 -11.32
CA ALA A 30 -1.46 13.23 -12.41
C ALA A 30 -0.52 14.17 -13.18
N SER A 31 -1.04 15.28 -13.70
CA SER A 31 -0.25 16.27 -14.45
C SER A 31 0.82 16.97 -13.60
N SER A 32 0.53 17.28 -12.33
CA SER A 32 1.50 17.96 -11.45
C SER A 32 2.66 17.06 -11.02
N ILE A 33 2.46 15.74 -11.03
CA ILE A 33 3.49 14.75 -10.69
C ILE A 33 4.09 14.05 -11.92
N ASN A 34 3.69 14.47 -13.14
CA ASN A 34 4.15 13.89 -14.40
C ASN A 34 3.93 12.35 -14.50
N VAL A 35 2.74 11.91 -14.10
CA VAL A 35 2.31 10.50 -14.14
C VAL A 35 1.02 10.37 -14.95
N GLU A 36 0.93 9.31 -15.74
CA GLU A 36 -0.28 8.87 -16.42
C GLU A 36 -0.82 7.61 -15.73
N PHE A 37 -2.10 7.61 -15.36
CA PHE A 37 -2.75 6.50 -14.65
C PHE A 37 -3.76 5.81 -15.55
N ASP A 38 -3.65 4.49 -15.68
CA ASP A 38 -4.72 3.64 -16.21
C ASP A 38 -5.44 2.96 -15.04
N PHE A 39 -6.71 3.30 -14.82
CA PHE A 39 -7.51 2.73 -13.74
C PHE A 39 -8.28 1.50 -14.21
N THR A 40 -8.27 0.42 -13.43
CA THR A 40 -9.02 -0.79 -13.76
C THR A 40 -9.43 -1.60 -12.53
N GLU A 41 -10.51 -2.36 -12.67
CA GLU A 41 -10.88 -3.47 -11.77
C GLU A 41 -10.87 -4.82 -12.52
N ASP A 42 -10.43 -4.83 -13.79
CA ASP A 42 -10.40 -6.01 -14.65
C ASP A 42 -9.11 -6.82 -14.44
N LYS A 43 -9.23 -7.98 -13.79
CA LYS A 43 -8.09 -8.88 -13.56
C LYS A 43 -7.44 -9.40 -14.85
N SER A 44 -8.14 -9.38 -15.99
CA SER A 44 -7.56 -9.81 -17.28
C SER A 44 -6.44 -8.91 -17.77
N LYS A 45 -6.24 -7.74 -17.15
CA LYS A 45 -5.10 -6.84 -17.42
C LYS A 45 -3.77 -7.33 -16.86
N PHE A 46 -3.77 -8.36 -16.01
CA PHE A 46 -2.55 -8.95 -15.45
C PHE A 46 -1.97 -10.03 -16.38
N THR A 47 -1.44 -9.58 -17.51
CA THR A 47 -0.63 -10.39 -18.44
C THR A 47 0.75 -9.77 -18.60
N ASP A 48 1.76 -10.57 -18.96
CA ASP A 48 3.13 -10.10 -19.11
C ASP A 48 3.22 -8.95 -20.12
N GLU A 49 2.54 -9.07 -21.26
CA GLU A 49 2.53 -8.07 -22.33
C GLU A 49 1.88 -6.76 -21.90
N ASN A 50 0.86 -6.84 -21.04
CA ASN A 50 0.20 -5.64 -20.56
C ASN A 50 0.99 -4.97 -19.44
N LEU A 51 1.48 -5.75 -18.45
CA LEU A 51 2.25 -5.22 -17.33
C LEU A 51 3.56 -4.58 -17.77
N ALA A 52 4.20 -5.09 -18.85
CA ALA A 52 5.42 -4.51 -19.41
C ALA A 52 5.29 -3.06 -19.94
N LYS A 53 4.07 -2.52 -20.02
CA LYS A 53 3.81 -1.13 -20.45
C LYS A 53 3.89 -0.13 -19.30
N TYR A 54 3.98 -0.60 -18.05
CA TYR A 54 3.83 0.22 -16.86
C TYR A 54 5.11 0.28 -16.04
N ASP A 55 5.45 1.50 -15.59
CA ASP A 55 6.57 1.75 -14.70
C ASP A 55 6.25 1.29 -13.26
N ALA A 56 4.96 1.29 -12.88
CA ALA A 56 4.51 0.74 -11.60
C ALA A 56 3.11 0.15 -11.68
N ILE A 57 2.82 -0.79 -10.77
CA ILE A 57 1.49 -1.30 -10.48
C ILE A 57 1.06 -0.78 -9.10
N LEU A 58 -0.07 -0.08 -9.06
CA LEU A 58 -0.66 0.47 -7.84
C LEU A 58 -1.87 -0.36 -7.43
N PHE A 59 -1.79 -0.98 -6.26
CA PHE A 59 -2.92 -1.59 -5.57
C PHE A 59 -3.57 -0.54 -4.67
N LEU A 60 -4.83 -0.18 -4.99
CA LEU A 60 -5.57 0.90 -4.35
C LEU A 60 -6.77 0.33 -3.59
N ASN A 61 -6.59 0.07 -2.28
CA ASN A 61 -7.60 -0.52 -1.39
C ASN A 61 -8.10 -1.92 -1.80
N ASN A 62 -7.30 -2.71 -2.50
CA ASN A 62 -7.69 -4.08 -2.86
C ASN A 62 -7.84 -4.95 -1.62
N SER A 63 -8.81 -5.85 -1.59
CA SER A 63 -9.02 -6.80 -0.48
C SER A 63 -9.37 -8.19 -0.99
N GLY A 64 -8.97 -9.25 -0.29
CA GLY A 64 -9.23 -10.63 -0.69
C GLY A 64 -8.44 -11.12 -1.91
N ILE A 65 -8.87 -12.22 -2.52
CA ILE A 65 -8.18 -12.86 -3.65
C ILE A 65 -8.67 -12.29 -4.98
N ILE A 66 -8.02 -11.23 -5.42
CA ILE A 66 -8.40 -10.40 -6.59
C ILE A 66 -7.78 -10.86 -7.92
N LEU A 67 -6.76 -11.72 -7.87
CA LEU A 67 -6.10 -12.30 -9.03
C LEU A 67 -6.19 -13.83 -8.98
N ASP A 68 -6.31 -14.46 -10.15
CA ASP A 68 -6.09 -15.90 -10.29
C ASP A 68 -4.60 -16.22 -10.44
N ASP A 69 -4.25 -17.51 -10.50
CA ASP A 69 -2.87 -17.98 -10.53
C ASP A 69 -2.09 -17.42 -11.73
N THR A 70 -2.74 -17.25 -12.88
CA THR A 70 -2.12 -16.63 -14.06
C THR A 70 -1.77 -15.17 -13.79
N GLY A 71 -2.70 -14.39 -13.24
CA GLY A 71 -2.46 -12.99 -12.89
C GLY A 71 -1.40 -12.82 -11.80
N LYS A 72 -1.42 -13.67 -10.76
CA LYS A 72 -0.38 -13.71 -9.71
C LYS A 72 1.00 -14.01 -10.30
N ALA A 73 1.09 -14.97 -11.23
CA ALA A 73 2.34 -15.32 -11.88
C ALA A 73 2.86 -14.19 -12.79
N ALA A 74 1.98 -13.49 -13.51
CA ALA A 74 2.36 -12.32 -14.30
C ALA A 74 2.89 -11.18 -13.42
N LEU A 75 2.20 -10.88 -12.31
CA LEU A 75 2.66 -9.88 -11.34
C LEU A 75 4.02 -10.26 -10.73
N GLN A 76 4.21 -11.52 -10.33
CA GLN A 76 5.51 -11.99 -9.83
C GLN A 76 6.63 -11.80 -10.87
N ARG A 77 6.38 -12.14 -12.15
CA ARG A 77 7.38 -11.96 -13.21
C ARG A 77 7.70 -10.49 -13.44
N TYR A 78 6.70 -9.62 -13.44
CA TYR A 78 6.86 -8.17 -13.53
C TYR A 78 7.80 -7.64 -12.44
N LEU A 79 7.59 -8.05 -11.18
CA LEU A 79 8.44 -7.63 -10.07
C LEU A 79 9.86 -8.22 -10.17
N ASN A 80 9.99 -9.49 -10.58
CA ASN A 80 11.28 -10.16 -10.73
C ASN A 80 12.21 -9.50 -11.78
N VAL A 81 11.66 -8.71 -12.71
CA VAL A 81 12.43 -7.97 -13.72
C VAL A 81 12.58 -6.48 -13.40
N GLY A 82 12.30 -6.07 -12.15
CA GLY A 82 12.49 -4.71 -11.66
C GLY A 82 11.26 -3.80 -11.79
N GLY A 83 10.06 -4.38 -11.97
CA GLY A 83 8.82 -3.63 -11.92
C GLY A 83 8.54 -3.06 -10.53
N ASN A 84 7.87 -1.90 -10.45
CA ASN A 84 7.60 -1.23 -9.17
C ASN A 84 6.19 -1.55 -8.66
N PHE A 85 6.05 -1.69 -7.34
CA PHE A 85 4.76 -1.95 -6.69
C PHE A 85 4.44 -0.88 -5.66
N ILE A 86 3.19 -0.44 -5.63
CA ILE A 86 2.67 0.51 -4.65
C ILE A 86 1.41 -0.10 -4.04
N GLY A 87 1.37 -0.26 -2.71
CA GLY A 87 0.18 -0.71 -1.99
C GLY A 87 -0.36 0.42 -1.12
N VAL A 88 -1.66 0.67 -1.21
CA VAL A 88 -2.36 1.67 -0.39
C VAL A 88 -3.43 1.00 0.46
N HIS A 89 -3.36 1.26 1.78
CA HIS A 89 -4.38 0.91 2.77
C HIS A 89 -4.74 -0.60 2.74
N CYS A 90 -5.97 -0.95 2.34
CA CYS A 90 -6.45 -2.33 2.35
C CYS A 90 -5.67 -3.26 1.39
N ALA A 91 -4.83 -2.74 0.49
CA ALA A 91 -3.92 -3.58 -0.31
C ALA A 91 -3.14 -4.60 0.54
N SER A 92 -2.87 -4.29 1.82
CA SER A 92 -2.26 -5.20 2.80
C SER A 92 -3.12 -6.38 3.25
N ASP A 93 -4.41 -6.42 2.91
CA ASP A 93 -5.33 -7.56 3.10
C ASP A 93 -5.64 -8.30 1.77
N ALA A 94 -5.06 -7.87 0.65
CA ALA A 94 -5.17 -8.56 -0.62
C ALA A 94 -4.18 -9.72 -0.75
N LEU A 95 -4.57 -10.75 -1.53
CA LEU A 95 -3.69 -11.85 -1.96
C LEU A 95 -2.89 -12.50 -0.81
N ARG A 96 -3.56 -12.74 0.32
CA ARG A 96 -2.96 -13.35 1.53
C ARG A 96 -2.54 -14.81 1.33
N ASP A 97 -2.97 -15.43 0.24
CA ASP A 97 -2.54 -16.76 -0.23
C ASP A 97 -1.25 -16.70 -1.08
N THR A 98 -0.65 -15.52 -1.26
CA THR A 98 0.43 -15.27 -2.22
C THR A 98 1.65 -14.67 -1.51
N PRO A 99 2.56 -15.48 -0.94
CA PRO A 99 3.58 -15.02 0.01
C PRO A 99 4.52 -13.92 -0.49
N PHE A 100 4.78 -13.82 -1.80
CA PHE A 100 5.62 -12.74 -2.32
C PHE A 100 4.96 -11.37 -2.18
N ILE A 101 3.63 -11.28 -2.27
CA ILE A 101 2.90 -10.01 -2.08
C ILE A 101 3.05 -9.53 -0.64
N GLY A 102 2.97 -10.44 0.35
CA GLY A 102 3.23 -10.09 1.75
C GLY A 102 4.62 -9.49 1.96
N ARG A 103 5.64 -10.03 1.28
CA ARG A 103 7.00 -9.45 1.31
C ARG A 103 7.05 -8.07 0.65
N GLN A 104 6.42 -7.90 -0.51
CA GLN A 104 6.43 -6.63 -1.27
C GLN A 104 5.69 -5.50 -0.54
N ILE A 105 4.59 -5.82 0.16
CA ILE A 105 3.85 -4.87 1.02
C ILE A 105 4.58 -4.63 2.35
N GLY A 106 5.37 -5.62 2.79
CA GLY A 106 6.12 -5.61 4.04
C GLY A 106 5.44 -6.41 5.16
N ALA A 107 4.11 -6.36 5.26
CA ALA A 107 3.35 -7.20 6.19
C ALA A 107 1.87 -7.22 5.79
N TYR A 108 1.19 -8.33 6.07
CA TYR A 108 -0.27 -8.41 5.92
C TYR A 108 -1.01 -7.71 7.06
N PHE A 109 -2.20 -7.22 6.76
CA PHE A 109 -3.15 -6.64 7.71
C PHE A 109 -3.59 -7.67 8.77
N ASP A 110 -3.79 -7.20 10.02
CA ASP A 110 -4.43 -7.95 11.11
C ASP A 110 -5.79 -7.35 11.50
N TYR A 111 -5.77 -6.15 12.10
CA TYR A 111 -6.95 -5.40 12.51
C TYR A 111 -6.64 -3.90 12.60
N HIS A 112 -7.64 -3.06 12.84
CA HIS A 112 -7.46 -1.65 13.18
C HIS A 112 -8.48 -1.24 14.27
N PRO A 113 -8.19 -0.21 15.08
CA PRO A 113 -9.20 0.43 15.91
C PRO A 113 -10.16 1.26 15.04
N ASP A 114 -11.22 1.82 15.65
CA ASP A 114 -12.15 2.71 14.95
C ASP A 114 -11.43 3.92 14.34
N ILE A 115 -11.97 4.43 13.23
CA ILE A 115 -11.52 5.66 12.58
C ILE A 115 -11.56 6.80 13.59
N GLN A 116 -10.41 7.46 13.79
CA GLN A 116 -10.27 8.54 14.77
C GLN A 116 -9.08 9.45 14.42
N ASP A 117 -9.02 10.62 15.07
CA ASP A 117 -7.86 11.49 14.95
C ASP A 117 -6.62 10.78 15.52
N SER A 118 -5.57 10.71 14.71
CA SER A 118 -4.27 10.14 15.05
C SER A 118 -3.15 11.11 14.65
N VAL A 119 -1.99 10.97 15.26
CA VAL A 119 -0.77 11.70 14.89
C VAL A 119 0.16 10.76 14.12
N VAL A 120 0.67 11.25 13.00
CA VAL A 120 1.72 10.59 12.20
C VAL A 120 3.04 11.30 12.43
N ASP A 121 4.09 10.52 12.69
CA ASP A 121 5.47 10.98 12.80
C ASP A 121 6.28 10.63 11.55
N VAL A 122 7.10 11.58 11.08
CA VAL A 122 8.14 11.34 10.06
C VAL A 122 9.40 10.84 10.75
N VAL A 123 9.71 9.55 10.58
CA VAL A 123 10.92 8.95 11.17
C VAL A 123 12.16 9.06 10.29
N ASP A 124 11.97 9.27 8.98
CA ASP A 124 13.04 9.63 8.04
C ASP A 124 12.58 10.80 7.18
N ASN A 125 13.16 11.99 7.42
CA ASN A 125 12.86 13.22 6.68
C ASN A 125 13.85 13.52 5.54
N THR A 126 14.77 12.59 5.26
CA THR A 126 15.75 12.72 4.17
C THR A 126 15.25 12.07 2.88
N HIS A 127 14.32 11.12 3.00
CA HIS A 127 13.75 10.41 1.88
C HIS A 127 12.93 11.34 0.94
N PRO A 128 13.01 11.19 -0.39
CA PRO A 128 12.31 12.06 -1.33
C PRO A 128 10.79 12.13 -1.13
N SER A 129 10.16 11.09 -0.60
CA SER A 129 8.70 11.03 -0.34
C SER A 129 8.26 11.69 0.97
N THR A 130 9.20 12.05 1.85
CA THR A 130 8.88 12.59 3.20
C THR A 130 9.57 13.93 3.49
N LYS A 131 10.62 14.31 2.76
CA LYS A 131 11.37 15.56 2.99
C LYS A 131 10.56 16.86 2.94
N MET A 132 9.38 16.82 2.32
CA MET A 132 8.45 17.96 2.22
C MET A 132 7.41 17.98 3.35
N LEU A 133 7.31 16.91 4.13
CA LEU A 133 6.31 16.76 5.17
C LEU A 133 6.77 17.45 6.47
N PRO A 134 5.83 17.98 7.27
CA PRO A 134 6.15 18.38 8.64
C PRO A 134 6.59 17.15 9.46
N ALA A 135 7.35 17.37 10.54
CA ALA A 135 7.83 16.28 11.39
C ALA A 135 6.70 15.45 12.01
N HIS A 136 5.55 16.08 12.29
CA HIS A 136 4.34 15.44 12.76
C HIS A 136 3.10 16.12 12.15
N TRP A 137 2.03 15.36 11.92
CA TRP A 137 0.73 15.93 11.54
C TRP A 137 -0.43 15.06 12.01
N LYS A 138 -1.63 15.65 12.07
CA LYS A 138 -2.87 14.94 12.40
C LYS A 138 -3.52 14.35 11.15
N LEU A 139 -4.06 13.15 11.29
CA LEU A 139 -4.80 12.44 10.25
C LEU A 139 -6.02 11.75 10.89
N LEU A 140 -7.19 11.88 10.27
CA LEU A 140 -8.38 11.10 10.60
C LEU A 140 -8.36 9.83 9.76
N ASP A 141 -8.05 8.68 10.37
CA ASP A 141 -7.97 7.39 9.68
C ASP A 141 -8.02 6.22 10.70
N GLU A 142 -8.04 4.99 10.19
CA GLU A 142 -7.94 3.74 10.94
C GLU A 142 -6.50 3.22 10.93
N MET A 143 -5.79 3.26 12.07
CA MET A 143 -4.38 2.85 12.13
C MET A 143 -4.22 1.32 12.08
N TYR A 144 -3.76 0.78 10.95
CA TYR A 144 -3.66 -0.67 10.71
C TYR A 144 -2.57 -1.34 11.52
N ASN A 145 -2.95 -2.30 12.36
CA ASN A 145 -2.05 -3.28 12.93
C ASN A 145 -1.74 -4.40 11.91
N PHE A 146 -0.51 -4.91 11.94
CA PHE A 146 -0.01 -5.90 10.96
C PHE A 146 0.36 -7.23 11.63
N GLN A 147 0.35 -8.30 10.85
CA GLN A 147 0.67 -9.66 11.33
C GLN A 147 2.16 -9.89 11.64
N SER A 148 3.02 -8.94 11.29
CA SER A 148 4.47 -9.00 11.53
C SER A 148 5.09 -7.61 11.39
N ASP A 149 6.24 -7.38 12.04
CA ASP A 149 7.06 -6.20 11.78
C ASP A 149 7.57 -6.20 10.33
N PRO A 150 7.20 -5.22 9.50
CA PRO A 150 7.71 -5.11 8.14
C PRO A 150 9.24 -5.03 8.05
N ARG A 151 9.92 -4.60 9.12
CA ARG A 151 11.40 -4.58 9.17
C ARG A 151 11.98 -5.99 9.10
N ALA A 152 11.24 -7.01 9.50
CA ALA A 152 11.68 -8.40 9.43
C ALA A 152 11.90 -8.90 7.99
N VAL A 153 11.27 -8.26 7.00
CA VAL A 153 11.50 -8.51 5.56
C VAL A 153 12.38 -7.44 4.91
N GLY A 154 13.08 -6.63 5.71
CA GLY A 154 13.99 -5.60 5.23
C GLY A 154 13.32 -4.27 4.87
N ALA A 155 12.04 -4.08 5.21
CA ALA A 155 11.38 -2.82 4.93
C ALA A 155 12.02 -1.67 5.73
N LYS A 156 12.18 -0.53 5.07
CA LYS A 156 12.57 0.73 5.68
C LYS A 156 11.31 1.53 5.99
N VAL A 157 11.15 1.90 7.25
CA VAL A 157 10.00 2.65 7.73
C VAL A 157 10.28 4.14 7.63
N LEU A 158 9.35 4.87 7.04
CA LEU A 158 9.42 6.32 6.79
C LEU A 158 8.43 7.09 7.65
N LEU A 159 7.26 6.51 7.92
CA LEU A 159 6.17 7.11 8.69
C LEU A 159 5.66 6.13 9.74
N THR A 160 5.36 6.64 10.93
CA THR A 160 4.80 5.86 12.04
C THR A 160 3.59 6.53 12.66
N ALA A 161 2.67 5.75 13.22
CA ALA A 161 1.60 6.29 14.04
C ALA A 161 2.06 6.48 15.49
N ASP A 162 1.77 7.62 16.09
CA ASP A 162 1.96 7.86 17.53
C ASP A 162 0.84 7.14 18.29
N GLU A 163 1.16 6.01 18.89
CA GLU A 163 0.19 5.16 19.60
C GLU A 163 -0.38 5.82 20.86
N SER A 164 0.19 6.93 21.33
CA SER A 164 -0.37 7.72 22.43
C SER A 164 -1.48 8.69 21.98
N SER A 165 -1.63 8.90 20.67
CA SER A 165 -2.55 9.88 20.10
C SER A 165 -3.95 9.33 19.76
N TYR A 166 -4.13 8.01 19.78
CA TYR A 166 -5.38 7.33 19.46
C TYR A 166 -5.66 6.17 20.41
N SER A 167 -6.92 5.76 20.51
CA SER A 167 -7.37 4.67 21.38
C SER A 167 -7.47 3.36 20.59
N ASP A 168 -6.70 2.35 21.01
CA ASP A 168 -6.79 0.98 20.50
C ASP A 168 -7.13 0.01 21.66
N PRO A 169 -8.41 -0.36 21.84
CA PRO A 169 -8.81 -1.34 22.85
C PRO A 169 -8.62 -2.79 22.36
N GLY A 170 -8.14 -3.00 21.13
CA GLY A 170 -7.96 -4.32 20.54
C GLY A 170 -6.84 -5.14 21.20
N GLU A 171 -7.00 -6.46 21.21
CA GLU A 171 -5.95 -7.37 21.66
C GLU A 171 -4.96 -7.62 20.51
N ARG A 172 -3.71 -7.17 20.67
CA ARG A 172 -2.65 -7.44 19.69
C ARG A 172 -2.25 -8.92 19.72
N LYS A 173 -2.55 -9.62 18.62
CA LYS A 173 -2.14 -11.03 18.42
C LYS A 173 -0.73 -11.17 17.86
N PHE A 174 -0.26 -10.14 17.16
CA PHE A 174 1.02 -10.13 16.47
C PHE A 174 1.86 -8.93 16.88
N ASP A 175 3.17 -9.07 16.74
CA ASP A 175 4.12 -7.97 16.85
C ASP A 175 4.30 -7.31 15.47
N HIS A 176 3.66 -6.16 15.26
CA HIS A 176 3.81 -5.32 14.07
C HIS A 176 5.06 -4.41 14.10
N GLY A 177 5.85 -4.47 15.17
CA GLY A 177 7.02 -3.63 15.40
C GLY A 177 6.72 -2.27 16.04
N THR A 178 7.72 -1.75 16.75
CA THR A 178 7.70 -0.41 17.37
C THR A 178 8.89 0.41 16.85
N PRO A 179 8.71 1.71 16.50
CA PRO A 179 7.44 2.45 16.42
C PRO A 179 6.49 1.91 15.32
N HIS A 180 5.17 2.07 15.54
CA HIS A 180 4.08 1.50 14.72
C HIS A 180 4.18 1.94 13.25
N PRO A 181 4.56 1.05 12.32
CA PRO A 181 4.92 1.45 10.95
C PRO A 181 3.71 1.57 10.01
N ILE A 182 3.44 2.79 9.51
CA ILE A 182 2.31 3.05 8.59
C ILE A 182 2.74 3.45 7.18
N GLY A 183 3.98 3.92 7.00
CA GLY A 183 4.56 4.24 5.69
C GLY A 183 5.95 3.63 5.56
N LYS A 184 6.16 2.82 4.53
CA LYS A 184 7.35 1.97 4.39
C LYS A 184 7.63 1.62 2.94
N TYR A 185 8.85 1.19 2.66
CA TYR A 185 9.24 0.63 1.37
C TYR A 185 10.20 -0.55 1.55
N VAL A 186 10.17 -1.48 0.60
CA VAL A 186 11.09 -2.62 0.53
C VAL A 186 11.97 -2.40 -0.70
N LEU A 187 13.28 -2.63 -0.56
CA LEU A 187 14.20 -2.70 -1.68
C LEU A 187 14.58 -4.17 -1.85
N ASP A 188 14.33 -4.70 -3.04
CA ASP A 188 14.87 -6.00 -3.47
C ASP A 188 16.32 -5.86 -3.95
#